data_AF-A0A7C4FUI9-F1
#
_entry.id   AF-A0A7C4FUI9-F1
#
_cell.length_a   1.000
_cell.length_b   1.000
_cell.length_c   1.000
_cell.angle_alpha   90.00
_cell.angle_beta   90.00
_cell.angle_gamma   90.00
#
_symmetry.space_group_name_H-M   'P 1'
#
loop_
_entity.id
_entity.type
_entity.pdbx_description
1 polymer ?
#
loop_
_entity_poly.entity_id
_entity_poly.type
_entity_poly.pdbx_seq_one_letter_code
_entity_poly.pdbx_strand_id
1 'polypeptide(L)' 'MILVDCNIFLIDRFFKRDPRFNENKIFIDKINQFDAYFSIFSLLELCGIASFNLSEYEIRLLTPEEFNYKYN' A
#
# COMPACT_ATOMS: atom_id res chain seq x y z
N MET A 1 9.06 9.83 -15.83
CA MET A 1 8.21 10.37 -14.75
C MET A 1 6.83 9.75 -14.86
N ILE A 2 6.35 9.11 -13.80
CA ILE A 2 4.99 8.56 -13.71
C ILE A 2 4.37 8.97 -12.37
N LEU A 3 3.09 9.32 -12.35
CA LEU A 3 2.32 9.48 -11.12
C LEU A 3 1.55 8.19 -10.88
N VAL A 4 1.74 7.60 -9.71
CA VAL A 4 1.21 6.29 -9.33
C VAL A 4 -0.12 6.48 -8.62
N ASP A 5 -1.13 5.72 -9.04
CA ASP A 5 -2.45 5.70 -8.43
C ASP A 5 -2.47 4.79 -7.19
N CYS A 6 -3.34 5.06 -6.21
CA CYS A 6 -3.44 4.26 -4.99
C CYS A 6 -3.83 2.80 -5.27
N ASN A 7 -4.54 2.54 -6.37
CA ASN A 7 -4.95 1.19 -6.78
C ASN A 7 -3.77 0.24 -6.95
N ILE A 8 -2.59 0.74 -7.33
CA ILE A 8 -1.38 -0.10 -7.44
C ILE A 8 -1.09 -0.79 -6.10
N PHE A 9 -1.19 -0.06 -4.98
CA PHE A 9 -0.93 -0.62 -3.65
C PHE A 9 -2.14 -1.37 -3.09
N LEU A 10 -3.36 -0.92 -3.40
CA LEU A 10 -4.57 -1.60 -2.95
C LEU A 10 -4.74 -2.98 -3.57
N ILE A 11 -4.49 -3.11 -4.87
CA ILE A 11 -4.58 -4.40 -5.58
C ILE A 11 -3.55 -5.38 -5.00
N ASP A 12 -2.31 -4.93 -4.81
CA ASP A 12 -1.25 -5.77 -4.26
C ASP A 12 -1.57 -6.26 -2.84
N ARG A 13 -2.05 -5.37 -1.97
CA ARG A 13 -2.25 -5.67 -0.55
C ARG A 13 -3.59 -6.31 -0.24
N PHE A 14 -4.69 -5.72 -0.71
CA PHE A 14 -6.04 -6.05 -0.28
C PHE A 14 -6.84 -6.84 -1.33
N PHE A 15 -6.65 -6.56 -2.63
CA PHE A 15 -7.48 -7.13 -3.69
C PHE A 15 -6.76 -8.17 -4.55
N LYS A 16 -6.24 -9.24 -3.92
CA LYS A 16 -5.50 -10.32 -4.61
C LYS A 16 -6.28 -11.09 -5.69
N ARG A 17 -7.61 -10.92 -5.74
CA ARG A 17 -8.51 -11.51 -6.74
C ARG A 17 -8.85 -10.54 -7.88
N ASP A 18 -8.33 -9.32 -7.85
CA ASP A 18 -8.52 -8.36 -8.95
C ASP A 18 -7.91 -8.94 -10.24
N PRO A 19 -8.59 -8.84 -11.39
CA PRO A 19 -8.08 -9.35 -12.67
C PRO A 19 -6.71 -8.80 -13.05
N ARG A 20 -6.33 -7.62 -12.54
CA ARG A 20 -5.06 -6.93 -12.82
C ARG A 20 -3.95 -7.31 -11.84
N PHE A 21 -4.20 -8.22 -10.89
CA PHE A 21 -3.25 -8.50 -9.80
C PHE A 21 -1.87 -8.93 -10.30
N ASN A 22 -1.82 -9.79 -11.33
CA ASN A 22 -0.55 -10.30 -11.85
C ASN A 22 0.25 -9.21 -12.57
N GLU A 23 -0.42 -8.41 -13.41
CA GLU A 23 0.19 -7.27 -14.11
C GLU A 23 0.65 -6.20 -13.12
N ASN A 24 -0.17 -5.93 -12.10
CA ASN A 24 0.15 -4.99 -11.03
C ASN A 24 1.42 -5.39 -10.27
N LYS A 25 1.56 -6.69 -9.94
CA LYS A 25 2.75 -7.21 -9.27
C LYS A 25 4.00 -7.04 -10.13
N ILE A 26 3.91 -7.35 -11.43
CA ILE A 26 5.02 -7.12 -12.38
C ILE A 26 5.38 -5.63 -12.47
N PHE A 27 4.39 -4.73 -12.42
CA PHE A 27 4.62 -3.29 -12.41
C PHE A 27 5.34 -2.84 -11.13
N ILE A 28 4.90 -3.30 -9.96
CA ILE A 28 5.55 -2.99 -8.67
C ILE A 28 7.01 -3.46 -8.66
N ASP A 29 7.31 -4.66 -9.16
CA ASP A 29 8.69 -5.18 -9.22
C ASP A 29 9.61 -4.31 -10.10
N LYS A 30 9.04 -3.53 -11.03
CA LYS A 30 9.76 -2.63 -11.94
C LYS A 30 9.65 -1.16 -11.56
N ILE A 31 8.88 -0.80 -10.53
CA ILE A 31 8.55 0.61 -10.25
C ILE A 31 9.78 1.48 -9.99
N ASN A 32 10.82 0.89 -9.38
CA ASN A 32 12.11 1.54 -9.09
C ASN A 32 12.94 1.87 -10.35
N GLN A 33 12.55 1.35 -11.52
CA GLN A 33 13.17 1.69 -12.80
C GLN A 33 12.62 3.00 -13.38
N PHE A 34 11.54 3.53 -12.79
CA PHE A 34 10.90 4.77 -13.20
C PHE A 34 11.11 5.84 -12.14
N ASP A 35 11.15 7.09 -12.59
CA ASP A 35 10.97 8.24 -11.72
C ASP A 35 9.48 8.33 -11.31
N ALA A 36 9.12 7.61 -10.25
CA ALA A 36 7.76 7.36 -9.80
C ALA A 36 7.39 8.24 -8.61
N TYR A 37 6.23 8.89 -8.72
CA TYR A 37 5.72 9.80 -7.70
C TYR A 37 4.38 9.29 -7.17
N PHE A 38 4.10 9.60 -5.91
CA PHE A 38 2.82 9.30 -5.27
C PHE A 38 2.24 10.59 -4.71
N SER A 39 1.03 10.95 -5.13
CA SER A 39 0.43 12.20 -4.69
C SER A 39 -0.01 12.12 -3.23
N ILE A 40 -0.02 13.25 -2.53
CA ILE A 40 -0.58 13.32 -1.17
C ILE A 40 -2.06 12.91 -1.13
N PHE A 41 -2.82 13.20 -2.19
CA PHE A 41 -4.22 12.81 -2.29
C PHE A 41 -4.38 11.29 -2.41
N SER A 42 -3.55 10.65 -3.24
CA SER A 42 -3.51 9.17 -3.38
C SER A 42 -3.08 8.50 -2.08
N LEU A 43 -2.20 9.14 -1.29
CA LEU A 43 -1.84 8.68 0.04
C LEU A 43 -3.01 8.76 1.02
N LEU A 44 -3.73 9.89 1.06
CA LEU A 44 -4.89 10.05 1.92
C LEU A 44 -6.01 9.05 1.57
N GLU A 45 -6.24 8.82 0.28
CA GLU A 45 -7.18 7.79 -0.20
C GLU A 45 -6.75 6.38 0.22
N LEU A 46 -5.47 6.04 0.04
CA LEU A 46 -4.90 4.76 0.48
C LEU A 46 -5.11 4.56 1.99
N CYS A 47 -4.83 5.58 2.80
CA CYS A 47 -5.06 5.54 4.25
C CYS A 47 -6.54 5.34 4.59
N GLY A 48 -7.44 6.04 3.91
CA GLY A 48 -8.88 5.91 4.10
C GLY A 48 -9.40 4.51 3.79
N ILE A 49 -8.91 3.86 2.73
CA ILE A 49 -9.31 2.48 2.40
C ILE A 49 -8.64 1.48 3.37
N ALA A 50 -7.36 1.68 3.67
CA ALA A 50 -6.63 0.82 4.60
C ALA A 50 -7.28 0.81 5.99
N SER A 51 -7.77 1.94 6.51
CA SER A 51 -8.38 1.99 7.85
C SER A 51 -9.57 1.04 8.04
N PHE A 52 -10.24 0.62 6.95
CA PHE A 52 -11.33 -0.36 7.01
C PHE A 52 -10.89 -1.81 6.70
N ASN A 53 -9.67 -1.99 6.18
CA ASN A 53 -9.17 -3.29 5.70
C ASN A 53 -7.97 -3.83 6.49
N LEU A 54 -7.44 -3.06 7.45
CA LEU A 54 -6.42 -3.54 8.38
C LEU A 54 -7.02 -4.48 9.41
N SER A 55 -6.27 -5.53 9.75
CA SER A 55 -6.59 -6.38 10.88
C SER A 55 -6.39 -5.63 12.21
N GLU A 56 -7.06 -6.08 13.27
CA GLU A 56 -6.89 -5.53 14.62
C GLU A 56 -5.42 -5.50 15.05
N TYR A 57 -4.67 -6.56 14.71
CA TYR A 57 -3.24 -6.64 14.96
C TYR A 57 -2.45 -5.54 14.25
N GLU A 58 -2.74 -5.29 12.97
CA GLU A 58 -2.05 -4.26 12.21
C GLU A 58 -2.39 -2.85 12.69
N ILE A 59 -3.61 -2.64 13.17
CA ILE A 59 -4.00 -1.36 13.79
C ILE A 59 -3.19 -1.12 15.06
N ARG A 60 -3.03 -2.13 15.92
CA ARG A 60 -2.29 -1.95 17.16
C ARG A 60 -0.80 -1.67 16.92
N LEU A 61 -0.20 -2.20 15.85
CA LEU A 61 1.16 -1.84 15.40
C LEU A 61 1.33 -0.38 14.97
N LEU A 62 0.24 0.38 14.77
CA LEU A 62 0.32 1.82 14.53
C LEU A 62 0.58 2.62 15.82
N THR A 63 0.53 1.97 16.99
CA THR A 63 0.90 2.58 18.26
C THR A 63 2.42 2.52 18.47
N PRO A 64 3.06 3.55 19.05
CA PRO A 64 4.50 3.55 19.28
C PRO A 64 5.01 2.36 20.12
N GLU A 65 4.20 1.93 21.09
CA GLU A 65 4.55 0.85 22.02
C GLU A 65 4.68 -0.49 21.29
N GLU A 66 3.65 -0.88 20.51
CA GLU A 66 3.66 -2.14 19.80
C GLU A 66 4.60 -2.14 18.58
N PHE A 67 4.76 -1.00 17.91
CA PHE A 67 5.73 -0.88 16.82
C PHE A 67 7.15 -1.17 17.33
N ASN A 68 7.53 -0.53 18.43
CA ASN A 68 8.87 -0.68 19.02
C ASN A 68 9.12 -2.10 19.54
N TYR A 69 8.09 -2.78 20.04
CA TYR A 69 8.21 -4.17 20.49
C TYR A 69 8.48 -5.16 19.35
N LYS A 70 7.97 -4.90 18.14
CA LYS A 70 8.06 -5.84 17.02
C LYS A 70 9.29 -5.63 16.13
N TYR A 71 9.76 -4.40 16.01
CA TYR A 71 10.74 -4.01 14.99
C TYR A 71 12.09 -3.52 15.55
N ASN A 72 12.26 -3.49 16.88
CA ASN A 72 13.55 -3.29 17.57
C ASN A 72 13.89 -4.52 18.41
#